data_AF-J1I207-F1
#
_entry.id   AF-J1I207-F1
#
_cell.length_a   1.000
_cell.length_b   1.000
_cell.length_c   1.000
_cell.angle_alpha   90.00
_cell.angle_beta   90.00
_cell.angle_gamma   90.00
#
_symmetry.space_group_name_H-M   'P 1'
#
loop_
_entity.id
_entity.type
_entity.pdbx_description
1 polymer ?
#
loop_
_entity_poly.entity_id
_entity_poly.type
_entity_poly.pdbx_seq_one_letter_code
_entity_poly.pdbx_strand_id
1 'polypeptide(L)'
;MPYYSLFFCLLLSATLWAQENRPALFPSCSDPLISLAQQEDCSRKKLLEYIHLHCPYPDTALQEEVEGLVVAAFEVDEEGQIAKVKILKGVNKAINEAVMQTLRGIKGFQPALKDGQPSKSWIELPIRFQLNKLLHLAQENKYQLLWSGPSQNNQLKKRELQALFQNESLFVRNIQGQNFKIQELELSYWRKKKLRTIYLKAPKDFWTEEVQSLLKDVRRKGKLFLRAHIQDRYEIIVVHRDLELI
;
A
#
# COMPACT_ATOMS: atom_id res chain seq x y z
N MET A 1 -3.37 -0.75 86.49
CA MET A 1 -4.48 0.07 85.95
C MET A 1 -4.10 1.53 86.13
N PRO A 2 -4.31 2.48 85.19
CA PRO A 2 -5.24 2.46 84.05
C PRO A 2 -4.67 2.87 82.65
N TYR A 3 -5.37 2.39 81.61
CA TYR A 3 -5.78 3.03 80.34
C TYR A 3 -4.85 3.91 79.48
N TYR A 4 -4.56 3.42 78.27
CA TYR A 4 -4.60 4.14 76.97
C TYR A 4 -5.01 3.11 75.90
N SER A 5 -6.30 2.81 75.72
CA SER A 5 -7.28 3.50 74.87
C SER A 5 -6.79 3.82 73.45
N LEU A 6 -7.04 2.86 72.56
CA LEU A 6 -7.68 3.02 71.24
C LEU A 6 -7.28 4.24 70.40
N PHE A 7 -6.53 4.02 69.32
CA PHE A 7 -6.93 4.47 67.98
C PHE A 7 -6.13 3.71 66.90
N PHE A 8 -6.42 2.41 66.73
CA PHE A 8 -5.99 1.70 65.52
C PHE A 8 -6.96 2.11 64.41
N CYS A 9 -6.62 3.21 63.74
CA CYS A 9 -7.35 3.72 62.59
C CYS A 9 -7.23 2.66 61.48
N LEU A 10 -8.25 1.82 61.35
CA LEU A 10 -8.48 0.95 60.19
C LEU A 10 -8.72 1.85 58.98
N LEU A 11 -7.63 2.37 58.42
CA LEU A 11 -7.57 2.79 57.03
C LEU A 11 -7.59 1.52 56.19
N LEU A 12 -8.77 0.91 56.09
CA LEU A 12 -9.17 0.15 54.91
C LEU A 12 -9.13 1.13 53.74
N SER A 13 -7.92 1.40 53.25
CA SER A 13 -7.72 1.84 51.88
C SER A 13 -8.12 0.66 51.02
N ALA A 14 -9.43 0.53 50.80
CA ALA A 14 -9.95 -0.21 49.67
C ALA A 14 -9.27 0.42 48.46
N THR A 15 -8.20 -0.22 47.99
CA THR A 15 -7.60 0.11 46.72
C THR A 15 -8.70 -0.18 45.71
N LEU A 16 -9.37 0.89 45.28
CA LEU A 16 -10.34 0.85 44.21
C LEU A 16 -9.50 0.57 42.96
N TRP A 17 -9.28 -0.72 42.65
CA TRP A 17 -8.69 -1.12 41.39
C TRP A 17 -9.73 -0.86 40.30
N ALA A 18 -9.80 0.39 39.85
CA ALA A 18 -10.53 0.72 38.64
C ALA A 18 -9.78 0.06 37.47
N GLN A 19 -10.29 -1.07 37.01
CA GLN A 19 -9.71 -1.77 35.88
C GLN A 19 -9.96 -0.92 34.62
N GLU A 20 -8.88 -0.49 33.96
CA GLU A 20 -8.95 0.40 32.80
C GLU A 20 -9.66 -0.30 31.62
N ASN A 21 -10.62 0.39 31.01
CA ASN A 21 -11.32 -0.10 29.82
C ASN A 21 -10.35 -0.18 28.64
N ARG A 22 -10.36 -1.30 27.92
CA ARG A 22 -9.51 -1.51 26.74
C ARG A 22 -10.37 -1.58 25.48
N PRO A 23 -9.98 -0.93 24.36
CA PRO A 23 -10.67 -1.06 23.09
C PRO A 23 -10.46 -2.45 22.47
N ALA A 24 -11.28 -2.76 21.46
CA ALA A 24 -11.03 -3.92 20.62
C ALA A 24 -9.79 -3.70 19.75
N LEU A 25 -8.98 -4.74 19.59
CA LEU A 25 -7.71 -4.69 18.87
C LEU A 25 -7.73 -5.62 17.66
N PHE A 26 -7.08 -5.18 16.58
CA PHE A 26 -6.90 -6.00 15.39
C PHE A 26 -6.07 -7.25 15.72
N PRO A 27 -6.30 -8.40 15.04
CA PRO A 27 -5.44 -9.57 15.19
C PRO A 27 -3.95 -9.21 15.16
N SER A 28 -3.17 -9.79 16.06
CA SER A 28 -1.71 -9.56 16.18
C SER A 28 -1.26 -8.20 16.75
N CYS A 29 -2.16 -7.32 17.20
CA CYS A 29 -1.79 -6.04 17.82
C CYS A 29 -1.87 -6.02 19.36
N SER A 30 -1.88 -7.20 19.99
CA SER A 30 -2.07 -7.37 21.43
C SER A 30 -0.78 -7.67 22.20
N ASP A 31 0.34 -7.11 21.78
CA ASP A 31 1.64 -7.38 22.39
C ASP A 31 1.69 -6.78 23.82
N PRO A 32 1.85 -7.60 24.88
CA PRO A 32 1.88 -7.12 26.25
C PRO A 32 3.12 -6.28 26.59
N LEU A 33 4.14 -6.25 25.72
CA LEU A 33 5.37 -5.48 25.92
C LEU A 33 5.25 -4.00 25.50
N ILE A 34 4.15 -3.62 24.83
CA ILE A 34 3.90 -2.25 24.38
C ILE A 34 2.68 -1.64 25.11
N SER A 35 2.62 -0.31 25.14
CA SER A 35 1.53 0.42 25.80
C SER A 35 0.20 0.30 25.06
N LEU A 36 -0.92 0.55 25.74
CA LEU A 36 -2.26 0.47 25.13
C LEU A 36 -2.40 1.40 23.92
N ALA A 37 -1.89 2.63 24.01
CA ALA A 37 -1.89 3.57 22.89
C ALA A 37 -1.08 3.04 21.68
N GLN A 38 0.00 2.29 21.91
CA GLN A 38 0.77 1.64 20.84
C GLN A 38 0.00 0.47 20.21
N GLN A 39 -0.74 -0.30 21.00
CA GLN A 39 -1.62 -1.38 20.52
C GLN A 39 -2.77 -0.84 19.65
N GLU A 40 -3.36 0.28 20.06
CA GLU A 40 -4.39 0.98 19.29
C GLU A 40 -3.84 1.49 17.95
N ASP A 41 -2.67 2.14 17.96
CA ASP A 41 -2.04 2.63 16.74
C ASP A 41 -1.65 1.48 15.79
N CYS A 42 -1.14 0.37 16.32
CA CYS A 42 -0.93 -0.87 15.57
C CYS A 42 -2.23 -1.34 14.92
N SER A 43 -3.31 -1.43 15.70
CA SER A 43 -4.60 -1.93 15.25
C SER A 43 -5.17 -1.10 14.12
N ARG A 44 -5.13 0.23 14.27
CA ARG A 44 -5.57 1.17 13.24
C ARG A 44 -4.75 1.03 11.96
N LYS A 45 -3.42 0.93 12.06
CA LYS A 45 -2.53 0.76 10.90
C LYS A 45 -2.80 -0.56 10.19
N LYS A 46 -2.89 -1.67 10.93
CA LYS A 46 -3.12 -3.01 10.36
C LYS A 46 -4.50 -3.16 9.73
N LEU A 47 -5.53 -2.54 10.31
CA LEU A 47 -6.85 -2.43 9.69
C LEU A 47 -6.79 -1.75 8.33
N LEU A 48 -6.14 -0.59 8.26
CA LEU A 48 -5.97 0.14 7.01
C LEU A 48 -5.17 -0.67 5.99
N GLU A 49 -4.05 -1.29 6.39
CA GLU A 49 -3.26 -2.18 5.53
C GLU A 49 -4.11 -3.33 4.98
N TYR A 50 -4.88 -4.00 5.83
CA TYR A 50 -5.74 -5.10 5.43
C TYR A 50 -6.76 -4.66 4.37
N ILE A 51 -7.43 -3.52 4.59
CA ILE A 51 -8.39 -2.97 3.63
C ILE A 51 -7.70 -2.64 2.30
N HIS A 52 -6.54 -1.99 2.31
CA HIS A 52 -5.84 -1.67 1.06
C HIS A 52 -5.42 -2.92 0.27
N LEU A 53 -5.16 -4.04 0.95
CA LEU A 53 -4.73 -5.29 0.31
C LEU A 53 -5.91 -6.15 -0.19
N HIS A 54 -7.04 -6.14 0.53
CA HIS A 54 -8.13 -7.09 0.31
C HIS A 54 -9.44 -6.45 -0.15
N CYS A 55 -9.58 -5.13 -0.11
CA CYS A 55 -10.75 -4.44 -0.63
C CYS A 55 -10.56 -4.19 -2.13
N PRO A 56 -11.30 -4.88 -3.01
CA PRO A 56 -11.20 -4.62 -4.44
C PRO A 56 -11.73 -3.23 -4.76
N TYR A 57 -11.17 -2.60 -5.79
CA TYR A 57 -11.80 -1.45 -6.42
C TYR A 57 -12.81 -1.97 -7.45
N PRO A 58 -14.11 -1.68 -7.30
CA PRO A 58 -15.11 -2.17 -8.24
C PRO A 58 -14.88 -1.63 -9.65
N ASP A 59 -15.05 -2.46 -10.68
CA ASP A 59 -14.85 -2.07 -12.08
C ASP A 59 -15.72 -0.88 -12.49
N THR A 60 -16.97 -0.83 -12.02
CA THR A 60 -17.89 0.29 -12.30
C THR A 60 -17.37 1.59 -11.70
N ALA A 61 -16.83 1.55 -10.48
CA ALA A 61 -16.26 2.72 -9.83
C ALA A 61 -14.95 3.15 -10.48
N LEU A 62 -14.20 2.21 -11.06
CA LEU A 62 -12.97 2.49 -11.81
C LEU A 62 -13.29 3.20 -13.13
N GLN A 63 -14.27 2.68 -13.89
CA GLN A 63 -14.72 3.26 -15.16
C GLN A 63 -15.32 4.66 -15.01
N GLU A 64 -16.02 4.90 -13.90
CA GLU A 64 -16.62 6.19 -13.55
C GLU A 64 -15.63 7.13 -12.84
N GLU A 65 -14.36 6.72 -12.69
CA GLU A 65 -13.32 7.48 -12.00
C GLU A 65 -13.73 7.96 -10.59
N VAL A 66 -14.50 7.14 -9.86
CA VAL A 66 -15.09 7.52 -8.56
C VAL A 66 -14.05 7.46 -7.47
N GLU A 67 -13.60 8.60 -6.96
CA GLU A 67 -12.70 8.72 -5.81
C GLU A 67 -13.40 9.27 -4.56
N GLY A 68 -12.78 9.12 -3.38
CA GLY A 68 -13.21 9.85 -2.19
C GLY A 68 -12.91 9.17 -0.86
N LEU A 69 -13.57 9.66 0.19
CA LEU A 69 -13.43 9.15 1.56
C LEU A 69 -14.69 8.38 1.97
N VAL A 70 -14.52 7.09 2.24
CA VAL A 70 -15.52 6.25 2.89
C VAL A 70 -15.23 6.20 4.38
N VAL A 71 -16.24 6.40 5.21
CA VAL A 71 -16.16 6.18 6.66
C VAL A 71 -17.04 5.00 6.99
N ALA A 72 -16.43 3.87 7.32
CA ALA A 72 -17.13 2.66 7.74
C ALA A 72 -17.13 2.56 9.26
N ALA A 73 -18.19 1.98 9.83
CA ALA A 73 -18.29 1.66 11.24
C ALA A 73 -18.69 0.19 11.40
N PHE A 74 -18.05 -0.53 12.31
CA PHE A 74 -18.38 -1.92 12.57
C PHE A 74 -18.32 -2.26 14.05
N GLU A 75 -19.14 -3.23 14.47
CA GLU A 75 -19.26 -3.70 15.85
C GLU A 75 -18.45 -4.99 16.00
N VAL A 76 -17.49 -4.98 16.91
CA VAL A 76 -16.80 -6.19 17.38
C VAL A 76 -17.53 -6.69 18.63
N ASP A 77 -17.95 -7.95 18.63
CA ASP A 77 -18.64 -8.58 19.75
C ASP A 77 -17.68 -9.10 20.84
N GLU A 78 -18.23 -9.67 21.90
CA GLU A 78 -17.50 -10.22 23.04
C GLU A 78 -16.59 -11.40 22.64
N GLU A 79 -16.88 -12.08 21.52
CA GLU A 79 -16.10 -13.17 20.96
C GLU A 79 -15.02 -12.70 19.96
N GLY A 80 -14.93 -11.39 19.70
CA GLY A 80 -13.96 -10.83 18.76
C GLY A 80 -14.33 -11.03 17.29
N GLN A 81 -15.62 -11.22 16.99
CA GLN A 81 -16.17 -11.30 15.65
C GLN A 81 -16.86 -9.98 15.26
N ILE A 82 -16.92 -9.72 13.97
CA ILE A 82 -17.65 -8.55 13.46
C ILE A 82 -19.13 -8.90 13.31
N ALA A 83 -19.96 -8.35 14.19
CA ALA A 83 -21.40 -8.62 14.22
C ALA A 83 -22.19 -7.71 13.27
N LYS A 84 -21.78 -6.44 13.13
CA LYS A 84 -22.48 -5.44 12.31
C LYS A 84 -21.48 -4.58 11.55
N VAL A 85 -21.84 -4.18 10.33
CA VAL A 85 -21.07 -3.22 9.52
C VAL A 85 -22.02 -2.20 8.91
N LYS A 86 -21.64 -0.92 8.96
CA LYS A 86 -22.38 0.23 8.44
C LYS A 86 -21.43 1.18 7.72
N ILE A 87 -21.95 1.90 6.73
CA ILE A 87 -21.25 3.01 6.10
C ILE A 87 -21.83 4.31 6.64
N LEU A 88 -21.03 5.07 7.38
CA LEU A 88 -21.42 6.37 7.93
C LEU A 88 -21.35 7.46 6.86
N LYS A 89 -20.32 7.39 6.00
CA LYS A 89 -20.14 8.25 4.84
C LYS A 89 -19.66 7.41 3.67
N GLY A 90 -20.40 7.43 2.57
CA GLY A 90 -20.07 6.68 1.37
C GLY A 90 -19.70 7.57 0.20
N VAL A 91 -19.11 6.97 -0.84
CA VAL A 91 -18.80 7.65 -2.11
C VAL A 91 -19.71 7.18 -3.24
N ASN A 92 -19.84 5.86 -3.43
CA ASN A 92 -20.85 5.24 -4.27
C ASN A 92 -21.22 3.86 -3.74
N LYS A 93 -22.30 3.28 -4.28
CA LYS A 93 -22.84 2.00 -3.82
C LYS A 93 -21.83 0.85 -3.96
N ALA A 94 -21.12 0.77 -5.08
CA ALA A 94 -20.19 -0.34 -5.35
C ALA A 94 -19.01 -0.34 -4.38
N ILE A 95 -18.38 0.81 -4.12
CA ILE A 95 -17.26 0.92 -3.18
C ILE A 95 -17.75 0.61 -1.76
N ASN A 96 -18.91 1.16 -1.38
CA ASN A 96 -19.51 0.90 -0.07
C ASN A 96 -19.72 -0.60 0.18
N GLU A 97 -20.23 -1.33 -0.82
CA GLU A 97 -20.45 -2.77 -0.75
C GLU A 97 -19.14 -3.56 -0.64
N ALA A 98 -18.13 -3.21 -1.44
CA ALA A 98 -16.80 -3.82 -1.37
C ALA A 98 -16.19 -3.67 0.03
N VAL A 99 -16.21 -2.46 0.60
CA VAL A 99 -15.72 -2.19 1.96
C VAL A 99 -16.45 -3.03 2.99
N MET A 100 -17.79 -3.10 2.91
CA MET A 100 -18.58 -3.90 3.85
C MET A 100 -18.26 -5.39 3.76
N GLN A 101 -18.07 -5.93 2.55
CA GLN A 101 -17.71 -7.34 2.34
C GLN A 101 -16.31 -7.65 2.90
N THR A 102 -15.32 -6.80 2.62
CA THR A 102 -13.96 -6.98 3.13
C THR A 102 -13.91 -6.94 4.65
N LEU A 103 -14.63 -6.00 5.29
CA LEU A 103 -14.71 -5.92 6.76
C LEU A 103 -15.31 -7.19 7.36
N ARG A 104 -16.40 -7.72 6.80
CA ARG A 104 -17.00 -8.99 7.27
C ARG A 104 -16.07 -10.20 7.15
N GLY A 105 -15.05 -10.14 6.31
CA GLY A 105 -14.07 -11.20 6.14
C GLY A 105 -13.03 -11.27 7.26
N ILE A 106 -12.89 -10.22 8.07
CA ILE A 106 -11.89 -10.16 9.14
C ILE A 106 -12.40 -10.96 10.35
N LYS A 107 -11.54 -11.81 10.90
CA LYS A 107 -11.83 -12.63 12.08
C LYS A 107 -10.72 -12.52 13.11
N GLY A 108 -11.05 -12.83 14.36
CA GLY A 108 -10.07 -12.98 15.44
C GLY A 108 -9.62 -11.66 16.05
N PHE A 109 -10.50 -10.66 16.10
CA PHE A 109 -10.22 -9.48 16.91
C PHE A 109 -10.05 -9.88 18.37
N GLN A 110 -9.28 -9.09 19.10
CA GLN A 110 -9.44 -9.10 20.54
C GLN A 110 -10.62 -8.21 20.90
N PRO A 111 -11.58 -8.72 21.68
CA PRO A 111 -12.73 -7.92 22.09
C PRO A 111 -12.28 -6.76 22.98
N ALA A 112 -13.08 -5.70 23.02
CA ALA A 112 -12.90 -4.66 24.01
C ALA A 112 -13.15 -5.24 25.41
N LEU A 113 -12.48 -4.69 26.41
CA LEU A 113 -12.73 -5.01 27.80
C LEU A 113 -13.33 -3.81 28.52
N LYS A 114 -14.42 -4.04 29.24
CA LYS A 114 -15.01 -3.08 30.15
C LYS A 114 -15.03 -3.68 31.55
N ASP A 115 -14.44 -2.98 32.52
CA ASP A 115 -14.32 -3.49 33.90
C ASP A 115 -13.73 -4.92 33.96
N GLY A 116 -12.77 -5.19 33.06
CA GLY A 116 -12.11 -6.50 32.93
C GLY A 116 -12.89 -7.59 32.17
N GLN A 117 -14.12 -7.32 31.73
CA GLN A 117 -14.97 -8.27 31.04
C GLN A 117 -15.07 -7.96 29.54
N PRO A 118 -15.07 -8.96 28.64
CA PRO A 118 -15.33 -8.76 27.22
C PRO A 118 -16.63 -7.99 26.97
N SER A 119 -16.58 -7.02 26.08
CA SER A 119 -17.69 -6.12 25.78
C SER A 119 -17.72 -5.75 24.30
N LYS A 120 -18.92 -5.51 23.78
CA LYS A 120 -19.11 -5.03 22.41
C LYS A 120 -18.53 -3.63 22.25
N SER A 121 -17.87 -3.39 21.13
CA SER A 121 -17.35 -2.06 20.81
C SER A 121 -17.50 -1.73 19.33
N TRP A 122 -17.76 -0.45 19.07
CA TRP A 122 -17.82 0.09 17.72
C TRP A 122 -16.46 0.68 17.34
N ILE A 123 -15.99 0.36 16.14
CA ILE A 123 -14.78 0.92 15.53
C ILE A 123 -15.19 1.70 14.29
N GLU A 124 -14.70 2.93 14.17
CA GLU A 124 -14.83 3.76 12.96
C GLU A 124 -13.53 3.78 12.17
N LEU A 125 -13.62 3.54 10.86
CA LEU A 125 -12.47 3.40 9.98
C LEU A 125 -12.64 4.32 8.74
N PRO A 126 -11.85 5.41 8.64
CA PRO A 126 -11.80 6.22 7.44
C PRO A 126 -10.90 5.57 6.37
N ILE A 127 -11.46 5.31 5.19
CA ILE A 127 -10.80 4.63 4.06
C ILE A 127 -10.83 5.57 2.85
N ARG A 128 -9.66 5.91 2.31
CA ARG A 128 -9.53 6.81 1.16
C ARG A 128 -9.33 6.01 -0.12
N PHE A 129 -10.24 6.17 -1.08
CA PHE A 129 -10.16 5.62 -2.43
C PHE A 129 -9.56 6.67 -3.37
N GLN A 130 -8.44 6.33 -4.00
CA GLN A 130 -7.71 7.15 -4.97
C GLN A 130 -7.24 6.26 -6.12
N LEU A 131 -7.63 6.61 -7.35
CA LEU A 131 -7.27 5.94 -8.60
C LEU A 131 -5.76 5.97 -8.84
N ASN A 132 -5.10 7.06 -8.45
CA ASN A 132 -3.68 7.26 -8.70
C ASN A 132 -2.77 6.19 -8.05
N LYS A 133 -3.25 5.50 -7.00
CA LYS A 133 -2.52 4.42 -6.33
C LYS A 133 -2.78 3.03 -6.91
N LEU A 134 -3.97 2.81 -7.48
CA LEU A 134 -4.37 1.52 -8.03
C LEU A 134 -4.07 1.39 -9.52
N LEU A 135 -4.09 2.51 -10.25
CA LEU A 135 -3.63 2.57 -11.63
C LEU A 135 -2.18 2.08 -11.71
N HIS A 136 -1.30 2.54 -10.80
CA HIS A 136 0.10 2.15 -10.76
C HIS A 136 0.29 0.64 -10.45
N LEU A 137 -0.38 0.11 -9.42
CA LEU A 137 -0.25 -1.30 -9.00
C LEU A 137 -0.92 -2.31 -9.96
N ALA A 138 -2.00 -1.91 -10.62
CA ALA A 138 -2.67 -2.73 -11.62
C ALA A 138 -1.96 -2.66 -12.98
N GLN A 139 -1.37 -1.52 -13.35
CA GLN A 139 -0.54 -1.38 -14.55
C GLN A 139 0.76 -2.17 -14.43
N GLU A 140 1.42 -2.17 -13.27
CA GLU A 140 2.64 -2.96 -12.99
C GLU A 140 2.49 -4.47 -13.28
N ASN A 141 1.29 -5.02 -13.06
CA ASN A 141 1.02 -6.45 -13.30
C ASN A 141 0.37 -6.73 -14.67
N LYS A 142 -0.28 -5.75 -15.30
CA LYS A 142 -0.91 -5.90 -16.63
C LYS A 142 0.06 -5.66 -17.78
N TYR A 143 1.10 -4.86 -17.57
CA TYR A 143 2.06 -4.46 -18.59
C TYR A 143 3.48 -4.63 -18.10
N GLN A 144 4.35 -5.13 -18.98
CA GLN A 144 5.75 -5.36 -18.67
C GLN A 144 6.62 -4.68 -19.73
N LEU A 145 7.58 -3.87 -19.29
CA LEU A 145 8.62 -3.33 -20.16
C LEU A 145 9.69 -4.40 -20.40
N LEU A 146 9.83 -4.85 -21.64
CA LEU A 146 10.71 -5.94 -22.05
C LEU A 146 11.69 -5.46 -23.12
N TRP A 147 12.72 -6.27 -23.39
CA TRP A 147 13.60 -6.04 -24.54
C TRP A 147 14.02 -7.31 -25.27
N SER A 148 14.48 -7.19 -26.51
CA SER A 148 15.06 -8.29 -27.28
C SER A 148 16.46 -8.65 -26.74
N GLY A 149 16.59 -9.74 -25.99
CA GLY A 149 17.88 -10.19 -25.44
C GLY A 149 17.80 -11.42 -24.53
N PRO A 150 18.95 -12.07 -24.24
CA PRO A 150 19.00 -13.34 -23.53
C PRO A 150 18.67 -13.24 -22.03
N SER A 151 18.77 -12.04 -21.44
CA SER A 151 18.42 -11.81 -20.03
C SER A 151 17.25 -10.84 -19.92
N GLN A 152 16.19 -11.28 -19.24
CA GLN A 152 15.03 -10.47 -18.86
C GLN A 152 14.98 -10.24 -17.35
N ASN A 153 16.10 -10.39 -16.63
CA ASN A 153 16.16 -10.06 -15.21
C ASN A 153 16.45 -8.55 -15.02
N ASN A 154 16.39 -8.08 -13.77
CA ASN A 154 16.68 -6.68 -13.46
C ASN A 154 18.19 -6.40 -13.31
N GLN A 155 19.06 -7.27 -13.82
CA GLN A 155 20.51 -7.14 -13.77
C GLN A 155 21.10 -7.13 -15.18
N LEU A 156 21.67 -5.99 -15.59
CA LEU A 156 22.13 -5.80 -16.96
C LEU A 156 23.65 -5.59 -17.00
N LYS A 157 24.36 -6.30 -17.88
CA LYS A 157 25.79 -6.01 -18.07
C LYS A 157 25.94 -4.69 -18.79
N LYS A 158 26.96 -3.90 -18.45
CA LYS A 158 27.19 -2.58 -19.11
C LYS A 158 27.28 -2.67 -20.65
N ARG A 159 27.76 -3.78 -21.21
CA ARG A 159 27.83 -4.02 -22.66
C ARG A 159 26.45 -4.23 -23.33
N GLU A 160 25.47 -4.72 -22.57
CA GLU A 160 24.10 -4.99 -23.05
C GLU A 160 23.24 -3.72 -23.02
N LEU A 161 23.68 -2.72 -22.25
CA LEU A 161 22.99 -1.45 -22.08
C LEU A 161 22.87 -0.65 -23.38
N GLN A 162 23.86 -0.73 -24.28
CA GLN A 162 23.77 -0.10 -25.59
C GLN A 162 22.68 -0.74 -26.46
N ALA A 163 22.63 -2.08 -26.51
CA ALA A 163 21.68 -2.82 -27.33
C ALA A 163 20.22 -2.54 -26.92
N LEU A 164 19.98 -2.23 -25.64
CA LEU A 164 18.67 -1.91 -25.11
C LEU A 164 18.04 -0.67 -25.78
N PHE A 165 18.86 0.33 -26.15
CA PHE A 165 18.38 1.56 -26.77
C PHE A 165 18.52 1.58 -28.30
N GLN A 166 18.81 0.44 -28.93
CA GLN A 166 18.99 0.32 -30.38
C GLN A 166 17.95 -0.64 -31.00
N ASN A 167 17.66 -0.46 -32.30
CA ASN A 167 16.89 -1.41 -33.13
C ASN A 167 15.49 -1.77 -32.61
N GLU A 168 14.76 -0.80 -32.03
CA GLU A 168 13.43 -1.05 -31.43
C GLU A 168 13.44 -2.19 -30.39
N SER A 169 14.57 -2.41 -29.72
CA SER A 169 14.72 -3.55 -28.80
C SER A 169 13.78 -3.47 -27.62
N LEU A 170 13.40 -2.27 -27.16
CA LEU A 170 12.45 -2.06 -26.06
C LEU A 170 11.00 -2.06 -26.54
N PHE A 171 10.16 -2.78 -25.82
CA PHE A 171 8.71 -2.80 -26.06
C PHE A 171 7.96 -3.06 -24.76
N VAL A 172 6.70 -2.66 -24.71
CA VAL A 172 5.82 -3.04 -23.61
C VAL A 172 4.95 -4.20 -24.06
N ARG A 173 4.80 -5.22 -23.22
CA ARG A 173 3.91 -6.36 -23.48
C ARG A 173 2.84 -6.44 -22.40
N ASN A 174 1.58 -6.62 -22.80
CA ASN A 174 0.51 -6.85 -21.84
C ASN A 174 0.34 -8.34 -21.49
N ILE A 175 -0.48 -8.64 -20.49
CA ILE A 175 -0.80 -10.02 -20.05
C ILE A 175 -1.48 -10.89 -21.11
N GLN A 176 -2.12 -10.30 -22.12
CA GLN A 176 -2.70 -11.01 -23.27
C GLN A 176 -1.64 -11.35 -24.33
N GLY A 177 -0.41 -10.91 -24.11
CA GLY A 177 0.72 -11.16 -24.99
C GLY A 177 0.86 -10.17 -26.14
N GLN A 178 0.05 -9.10 -26.20
CA GLN A 178 0.14 -8.04 -27.19
C GLN A 178 1.31 -7.11 -26.89
N ASN A 179 2.08 -6.76 -27.92
CA ASN A 179 3.19 -5.81 -27.83
C ASN A 179 2.72 -4.39 -28.21
N PHE A 180 3.22 -3.41 -27.49
CA PHE A 180 2.95 -1.99 -27.64
C PHE A 180 4.26 -1.25 -27.93
N LYS A 181 4.19 -0.33 -28.89
CA LYS A 181 5.29 0.58 -29.19
C LYS A 181 5.34 1.69 -28.14
N ILE A 182 6.53 1.99 -27.67
CA ILE A 182 6.81 3.07 -26.73
C ILE A 182 6.70 4.40 -27.49
N GLN A 183 5.92 5.34 -26.98
CA GLN A 183 5.73 6.69 -27.52
C GLN A 183 6.66 7.72 -26.86
N GLU A 184 7.01 7.50 -25.60
CA GLU A 184 7.97 8.31 -24.86
C GLU A 184 8.67 7.43 -23.81
N LEU A 185 9.97 7.65 -23.64
CA LEU A 185 10.80 6.93 -22.69
C LEU A 185 11.51 7.93 -21.77
N GLU A 186 11.22 7.87 -20.48
CA GLU A 186 12.02 8.55 -19.47
C GLU A 186 13.13 7.60 -18.99
N LEU A 187 14.36 8.09 -19.03
CA LEU A 187 15.54 7.39 -18.55
C LEU A 187 16.17 8.17 -17.40
N SER A 188 16.11 7.61 -16.19
CA SER A 188 16.70 8.23 -15.01
C SER A 188 17.89 7.45 -14.45
N TYR A 189 18.89 8.17 -13.93
CA TYR A 189 20.08 7.58 -13.32
C TYR A 189 20.67 8.47 -12.22
N TRP A 190 21.39 7.86 -11.28
CA TRP A 190 22.08 8.60 -10.22
C TRP A 190 23.48 9.05 -10.64
N ARG A 191 23.75 10.36 -10.53
CA ARG A 191 25.07 10.97 -10.72
C ARG A 191 25.40 11.90 -9.55
N LYS A 192 26.50 11.62 -8.82
CA LYS A 192 26.96 12.43 -7.67
C LYS A 192 25.82 12.78 -6.68
N LYS A 193 25.02 11.78 -6.28
CA LYS A 193 23.84 11.94 -5.38
C LYS A 193 22.69 12.79 -5.94
N LYS A 194 22.68 13.12 -7.24
CA LYS A 194 21.55 13.75 -7.92
C LYS A 194 20.97 12.78 -8.94
N LEU A 195 19.65 12.67 -8.97
CA LEU A 195 18.94 11.96 -10.03
C LEU A 195 18.95 12.85 -11.29
N ARG A 196 19.32 12.26 -12.42
CA ARG A 196 19.28 12.90 -13.74
C ARG A 196 18.30 12.13 -14.59
N THR A 197 17.46 12.82 -15.33
CA THR A 197 16.42 12.25 -16.18
C THR A 197 16.56 12.81 -17.58
N ILE A 198 16.47 11.93 -18.58
CA ILE A 198 16.43 12.27 -19.99
C ILE A 198 15.07 11.83 -20.53
N TYR A 199 14.44 12.67 -21.34
CA TYR A 199 13.14 12.42 -21.94
C TYR A 199 13.32 12.16 -23.42
N LEU A 200 13.01 10.95 -23.84
CA LEU A 200 13.15 10.52 -25.21
C LEU A 200 11.76 10.36 -25.79
N LYS A 201 11.30 11.33 -26.58
CA LYS A 201 10.12 11.13 -27.42
C LYS A 201 10.45 10.04 -28.44
N ALA A 202 9.50 9.17 -28.76
CA ALA A 202 9.71 8.13 -29.75
C ALA A 202 9.78 8.73 -31.17
N PRO A 203 10.91 8.52 -31.85
CA PRO A 203 10.88 8.12 -33.26
C PRO A 203 11.74 6.84 -33.45
N LYS A 204 12.04 6.46 -34.72
CA LYS A 204 12.65 5.19 -35.17
C LYS A 204 13.72 4.51 -34.29
N ASP A 205 14.47 5.24 -33.46
CA ASP A 205 15.43 4.69 -32.50
C ASP A 205 15.62 5.59 -31.27
N PHE A 206 15.81 5.00 -30.08
CA PHE A 206 16.07 5.71 -28.83
C PHE A 206 17.57 6.04 -28.62
N TRP A 207 18.41 5.70 -29.59
CA TRP A 207 19.85 5.94 -29.54
C TRP A 207 20.23 7.40 -29.86
N THR A 208 20.28 8.27 -28.83
CA THR A 208 20.65 9.69 -28.96
C THR A 208 22.03 10.01 -28.35
N GLU A 209 22.60 11.18 -28.65
CA GLU A 209 23.83 11.68 -28.02
C GLU A 209 23.69 11.79 -26.49
N GLU A 210 22.49 12.14 -26.02
CA GLU A 210 22.16 12.26 -24.60
C GLU A 210 22.21 10.89 -23.91
N VAL A 211 21.67 9.86 -24.56
CA VAL A 211 21.78 8.47 -24.11
C VAL A 211 23.24 8.03 -24.10
N GLN A 212 23.99 8.27 -25.16
CA GLN A 212 25.43 7.93 -25.22
C GLN A 212 26.23 8.59 -24.09
N SER A 213 25.96 9.86 -23.79
CA SER A 213 26.58 10.60 -22.69
C SER A 213 26.21 9.98 -21.34
N LEU A 214 24.94 9.64 -21.14
CA LEU A 214 24.47 8.94 -19.94
C LEU A 214 25.19 7.60 -19.76
N LEU A 215 25.28 6.78 -20.81
CA LEU A 215 25.90 5.45 -20.74
C LEU A 215 27.37 5.50 -20.30
N LYS A 216 28.08 6.58 -20.62
CA LYS A 216 29.46 6.82 -20.15
C LYS A 216 29.49 7.08 -18.64
N ASP A 217 28.54 7.85 -18.13
CA ASP A 217 28.45 8.22 -16.72
C ASP A 217 27.98 7.09 -15.78
N VAL A 218 27.24 6.08 -16.29
CA VAL A 218 26.73 5.02 -15.42
C VAL A 218 27.85 4.09 -14.94
N ARG A 219 27.99 4.00 -13.62
CA ARG A 219 28.98 3.18 -12.92
C ARG A 219 28.45 1.76 -12.67
N ARG A 220 29.36 0.82 -12.40
CA ARG A 220 29.02 -0.54 -11.96
C ARG A 220 28.19 -0.47 -10.66
N LYS A 221 27.17 -1.34 -10.52
CA LYS A 221 26.12 -1.29 -9.49
C LYS A 221 25.25 -0.02 -9.52
N GLY A 222 25.33 0.76 -10.60
CA GLY A 222 24.43 1.89 -10.83
C GLY A 222 23.02 1.41 -11.12
N LYS A 223 22.03 2.13 -10.59
CA LYS A 223 20.61 1.92 -10.89
C LYS A 223 20.17 2.82 -12.04
N LEU A 224 19.44 2.23 -12.97
CA LEU A 224 18.77 2.88 -14.08
C LEU A 224 17.27 2.68 -13.91
N PHE A 225 16.51 3.75 -14.06
CA PHE A 225 15.05 3.71 -13.96
C PHE A 225 14.48 4.05 -15.34
N LEU A 226 13.75 3.10 -15.92
CA LEU A 226 13.06 3.27 -17.19
C LEU A 226 11.59 3.55 -16.93
N ARG A 227 10.99 4.49 -17.65
CA ARG A 227 9.54 4.70 -17.69
C ARG A 227 9.09 4.84 -19.13
N ALA A 228 8.35 3.86 -19.61
CA ALA A 228 7.84 3.79 -20.98
C ALA A 228 6.38 4.21 -21.00
N HIS A 229 6.07 5.19 -21.83
CA HIS A 229 4.72 5.67 -22.09
C HIS A 229 4.22 4.98 -23.36
N ILE A 230 3.10 4.28 -23.27
CA ILE A 230 2.42 3.67 -24.41
C ILE A 230 0.98 4.19 -24.49
N GLN A 231 0.41 4.13 -25.69
CA GLN A 231 -1.02 4.33 -25.88
C GLN A 231 -1.69 2.96 -25.99
N ASP A 232 -2.68 2.68 -25.15
CA ASP A 232 -3.61 1.57 -25.33
C ASP A 232 -5.04 2.11 -25.42
N ARG A 233 -5.67 1.93 -26.58
CA ARG A 233 -6.97 2.53 -26.94
C ARG A 233 -6.96 4.06 -26.72
N TYR A 234 -7.60 4.55 -25.67
CA TYR A 234 -7.75 5.98 -25.36
C TYR A 234 -6.92 6.43 -24.15
N GLU A 235 -6.15 5.53 -23.54
CA GLU A 235 -5.38 5.80 -22.33
C GLU A 235 -3.87 5.81 -22.61
N ILE A 236 -3.17 6.69 -21.90
CA ILE A 236 -1.71 6.67 -21.80
C ILE A 236 -1.34 5.80 -20.60
N ILE A 237 -0.62 4.72 -20.84
CA ILE A 237 -0.14 3.81 -19.80
C ILE A 237 1.35 4.06 -19.60
N VAL A 238 1.77 4.22 -18.33
CA VAL A 238 3.17 4.39 -17.95
C VAL A 238 3.67 3.12 -17.28
N VAL A 239 4.65 2.48 -17.89
CA VAL A 239 5.25 1.23 -17.40
C VAL A 239 6.67 1.50 -16.98
N HIS A 240 7.00 1.22 -15.72
CA HIS A 240 8.35 1.45 -15.22
C HIS A 240 9.12 0.15 -15.01
N ARG A 241 10.44 0.25 -15.10
CA ARG A 241 11.34 -0.87 -14.81
C ARG A 241 12.68 -0.39 -14.29
N ASP A 242 13.10 -0.99 -13.19
CA ASP A 242 14.37 -0.68 -12.54
C ASP A 242 15.43 -1.73 -12.93
N LEU A 243 16.58 -1.25 -13.38
CA LEU A 243 17.72 -2.07 -13.79
C LEU A 243 18.94 -1.75 -12.93
N GLU A 244 19.63 -2.79 -12.50
CA GLU A 244 20.92 -2.71 -11.82
C GLU A 244 22.04 -3.14 -12.77
N LEU A 245 23.08 -2.31 -12.90
CA LEU A 245 24.23 -2.66 -13.72
C LEU A 245 25.22 -3.57 -12.98
N ILE A 246 25.60 -4.68 -13.60
CA ILE A 246 26.56 -5.66 -13.04
C ILE A 246 27.92 -5.69 -13.76
#